data_AF-A0A7Z0MWH2-F1
#
_entry.id   AF-A0A7Z0MWH2-F1
#
_cell.length_a   1.000
_cell.length_b   1.000
_cell.length_c   1.000
_cell.angle_alpha   90.00
_cell.angle_beta   90.00
_cell.angle_gamma   90.00
#
_symmetry.space_group_name_H-M   'P 1'
#
loop_
_entity.id
_entity.type
_entity.pdbx_description
1 polymer ?
#
loop_
_entity_poly.entity_id
_entity_poly.type
_entity_poly.pdbx_seq_one_letter_code
_entity_poly.pdbx_strand_id
1 'polypeptide(L)'
;MAWTSIALAQTPPQIYGKPGQSYQQVGNTIFGSDGSSYNQVGDTVFGSDGSTATSVGNSTFYSTGKTSNQVGNTTFNTDGSTIQRVGNTLFSSDGTVCNQVSNSTFCN
;
A
#
# COMPACT_ATOMS: atom_id res chain seq x y z
N MET A 1 -25.38 26.97 6.37
CA MET A 1 -24.80 26.07 5.36
C MET A 1 -23.72 25.25 6.04
N ALA A 2 -24.05 24.04 6.47
CA ALA A 2 -23.11 23.15 7.15
C ALA A 2 -22.28 22.43 6.08
N TRP A 3 -21.00 22.75 5.98
CA TRP A 3 -20.06 22.00 5.16
C TRP A 3 -19.62 20.80 5.99
N THR A 4 -20.22 19.64 5.71
CA THR A 4 -19.72 18.38 6.25
C THR A 4 -18.39 18.09 5.60
N SER A 5 -17.30 18.22 6.36
CA SER A 5 -15.97 17.76 5.97
C SER A 5 -16.07 16.25 5.71
N ILE A 6 -16.09 15.85 4.44
CA ILE A 6 -15.87 14.47 4.05
C ILE A 6 -14.40 14.20 4.39
N ALA A 7 -14.17 13.52 5.51
CA ALA A 7 -12.86 12.94 5.79
C ALA A 7 -12.58 11.94 4.65
N LEU A 8 -11.75 12.35 3.69
CA LEU A 8 -11.13 11.43 2.75
C LEU A 8 -10.38 10.43 3.63
N ALA A 9 -10.89 9.21 3.73
CA ALA A 9 -10.19 8.13 4.40
C ALA A 9 -8.85 7.98 3.66
N GLN A 10 -7.79 8.50 4.26
CA GLN A 10 -6.43 8.31 3.77
C GLN A 10 -6.21 6.80 3.77
N THR A 11 -6.31 6.17 2.62
CA THR A 11 -5.89 4.78 2.47
C THR A 11 -4.41 4.80 2.81
N PRO A 12 -3.98 4.12 3.90
CA PRO A 12 -2.56 4.02 4.18
C PRO A 12 -1.89 3.43 2.94
N PRO A 13 -0.65 3.84 2.62
CA PRO A 13 0.06 3.32 1.46
C PRO A 13 -0.06 1.80 1.51
N GLN A 14 -0.68 1.20 0.49
CA GLN A 14 -0.78 -0.24 0.43
C GLN A 14 0.64 -0.74 0.26
N ILE A 15 1.26 -1.14 1.37
CA ILE A 15 2.57 -1.78 1.34
C ILE A 15 2.33 -3.15 0.71
N TYR A 16 2.63 -3.24 -0.58
CA TYR A 16 2.83 -4.51 -1.27
C TYR A 16 4.14 -5.09 -0.76
N GLY A 17 4.07 -5.64 0.45
CA GLY A 17 5.25 -6.09 1.17
C GLY A 17 5.92 -7.22 0.42
N LYS A 18 7.23 -7.10 0.20
CA LYS A 18 8.02 -8.18 -0.39
C LYS A 18 8.18 -9.30 0.64
N PRO A 19 8.24 -10.57 0.21
CA PRO A 19 8.48 -11.68 1.12
C PRO A 19 9.81 -11.51 1.86
N GLY A 20 9.82 -11.89 3.14
CA GLY A 20 10.96 -11.75 4.05
C GLY A 20 11.31 -10.31 4.47
N GLN A 21 10.52 -9.32 4.06
CA GLN A 21 10.76 -7.91 4.41
C GLN A 21 9.84 -7.43 5.53
N SER A 22 10.35 -6.47 6.30
CA SER A 22 9.59 -5.72 7.28
C SER A 22 9.54 -4.25 6.89
N TYR A 23 8.47 -3.58 7.28
CA TYR A 23 8.24 -2.18 6.99
C TYR A 23 7.79 -1.47 8.26
N GLN A 24 8.26 -0.24 8.46
CA GLN A 24 7.88 0.59 9.60
C GLN A 24 7.39 1.95 9.12
N GLN A 25 6.19 2.31 9.52
CA GLN A 25 5.60 3.61 9.23
C GLN A 25 5.91 4.62 10.35
N VAL A 26 6.45 5.78 9.96
CA VAL A 26 6.67 6.94 10.81
C VAL A 26 6.05 8.15 10.12
N GLY A 27 4.91 8.62 10.64
CA GLY A 27 4.11 9.65 9.98
C GLY A 27 3.62 9.19 8.61
N ASN A 28 3.94 9.95 7.57
CA ASN A 28 3.59 9.63 6.19
C ASN A 28 4.68 8.85 5.44
N THR A 29 5.77 8.51 6.12
CA THR A 29 6.90 7.80 5.52
C THR A 29 6.96 6.37 6.03
N ILE A 30 7.24 5.44 5.13
CA ILE A 30 7.43 4.01 5.41
C ILE A 30 8.88 3.67 5.10
N PHE A 31 9.53 2.93 6.00
CA PHE A 31 10.90 2.45 5.87
C PHE A 31 10.88 0.93 5.78
N GLY A 32 11.42 0.37 4.71
CA GLY A 32 11.62 -1.07 4.54
C GLY A 32 12.96 -1.53 5.10
N SER A 33 13.02 -2.78 5.58
CA SER A 33 14.27 -3.40 6.05
C SER A 33 15.32 -3.62 4.94
N ASP A 34 14.96 -3.49 3.67
CA ASP A 34 15.87 -3.48 2.51
C ASP A 34 16.51 -2.10 2.29
N GLY A 35 16.22 -1.11 3.15
CA GLY A 35 16.66 0.27 2.98
C GLY A 35 15.80 1.08 2.00
N SER A 36 14.72 0.50 1.47
CA SER A 36 13.73 1.27 0.71
C SER A 36 12.97 2.23 1.62
N SER A 37 12.54 3.37 1.10
CA SER A 37 11.61 4.25 1.81
C SER A 37 10.55 4.78 0.87
N TYR A 38 9.34 4.94 1.39
CA TYR A 38 8.18 5.43 0.64
C TYR A 38 7.53 6.58 1.38
N ASN A 39 7.40 7.74 0.75
CA ASN A 39 6.81 8.91 1.36
C ASN A 39 5.47 9.25 0.68
N GLN A 40 4.41 9.36 1.47
CA GLN A 40 3.09 9.73 0.96
C GLN A 40 2.86 11.24 1.06
N VAL A 41 2.46 11.84 -0.06
CA VAL A 41 2.04 13.23 -0.17
C VAL A 41 0.70 13.28 -0.92
N GLY A 42 -0.38 13.54 -0.18
CA GLY A 42 -1.74 13.42 -0.71
C GLY A 42 -2.05 11.97 -1.11
N ASP A 43 -2.54 11.79 -2.33
CA ASP A 43 -2.86 10.47 -2.89
C ASP A 43 -1.67 9.82 -3.63
N THR A 44 -0.49 10.45 -3.59
CA THR A 44 0.71 9.96 -4.28
C THR A 44 1.76 9.48 -3.27
N VAL A 45 2.32 8.30 -3.53
CA VAL A 45 3.46 7.72 -2.81
C VAL A 45 4.71 7.83 -3.67
N PHE A 46 5.80 8.29 -3.09
CA PHE A 46 7.11 8.44 -3.72
C PHE A 46 8.10 7.47 -3.10
N GLY A 47 8.65 6.56 -3.90
CA GLY A 47 9.71 5.64 -3.50
C GLY A 47 11.10 6.27 -3.58
N SER A 48 12.01 5.82 -2.73
CA SER A 48 13.43 6.21 -2.73
C SER A 48 14.17 5.81 -4.00
N ASP A 49 13.62 4.86 -4.76
CA ASP A 49 14.12 4.42 -6.07
C ASP A 49 13.62 5.29 -7.24
N GLY A 50 12.84 6.34 -6.96
CA GLY A 50 12.23 7.21 -7.96
C GLY A 50 10.91 6.66 -8.53
N SER A 51 10.42 5.53 -8.04
CA SER A 51 9.09 5.05 -8.39
C SER A 51 8.00 5.93 -7.75
N THR A 52 6.85 6.03 -8.40
CA THR A 52 5.68 6.70 -7.83
C THR A 52 4.43 5.85 -8.00
N ALA A 53 3.51 5.98 -7.06
CA ALA A 53 2.19 5.35 -7.11
C ALA A 53 1.13 6.38 -6.75
N THR A 54 0.16 6.60 -7.64
CA THR A 54 -0.92 7.57 -7.41
C THR A 54 -2.24 6.83 -7.32
N SER A 55 -2.97 7.04 -6.21
CA SER A 55 -4.30 6.47 -6.02
C SER A 55 -5.37 7.44 -6.53
N VAL A 56 -6.33 6.92 -7.30
CA VAL A 56 -7.51 7.65 -7.77
C VAL A 56 -8.73 6.75 -7.57
N GLY A 57 -9.57 7.08 -6.60
CA GLY A 57 -10.67 6.22 -6.18
C GLY A 57 -10.15 4.87 -5.67
N ASN A 58 -10.63 3.77 -6.25
CA ASN A 58 -10.19 2.42 -5.91
C ASN A 58 -9.00 1.93 -6.76
N SER A 59 -8.48 2.77 -7.67
CA SER A 59 -7.39 2.42 -8.58
C SER A 59 -6.09 3.05 -8.09
N THR A 60 -4.97 2.34 -8.26
CA THR A 60 -3.62 2.86 -8.02
C THR A 60 -2.78 2.68 -9.27
N PHE A 61 -2.17 3.76 -9.74
CA PHE A 61 -1.37 3.81 -10.96
C PHE A 61 0.10 3.96 -10.60
N TYR A 62 0.95 3.06 -11.09
CA TYR A 62 2.39 3.12 -10.84
C TYR A 62 3.13 3.76 -12.00
N SER A 63 4.23 4.45 -11.73
CA SER A 63 5.10 5.05 -12.76
C SER A 63 5.68 4.03 -13.74
N THR A 64 5.70 2.76 -13.37
CA THR A 64 6.12 1.63 -14.22
C THR A 64 5.08 1.23 -15.27
N GLY A 65 3.90 1.87 -15.28
CA GLY A 65 2.78 1.53 -16.17
C GLY A 65 1.91 0.38 -15.67
N LYS A 66 2.21 -0.17 -14.49
CA LYS A 66 1.31 -1.11 -13.80
C LYS A 66 0.12 -0.37 -13.18
N THR A 67 -0.95 -1.09 -12.92
CA THR A 67 -2.13 -0.59 -12.19
C THR A 67 -2.62 -1.63 -11.20
N SER A 68 -3.18 -1.19 -10.09
CA SER A 68 -3.91 -2.01 -9.14
C SER A 68 -5.35 -1.49 -9.00
N ASN A 69 -6.32 -2.38 -8.86
CA ASN A 69 -7.71 -2.04 -8.60
C ASN A 69 -8.22 -2.77 -7.36
N GLN A 70 -8.75 -2.01 -6.41
CA GLN A 70 -9.34 -2.57 -5.20
C GLN A 70 -10.85 -2.79 -5.37
N VAL A 71 -11.30 -4.01 -5.07
CA VAL A 71 -12.72 -4.38 -5.01
C VAL A 71 -12.98 -5.02 -3.65
N GLY A 72 -13.68 -4.29 -2.78
CA GLY A 72 -13.86 -4.67 -1.39
C GLY A 72 -12.52 -4.76 -0.65
N ASN A 73 -12.22 -5.93 -0.09
CA ASN A 73 -10.96 -6.19 0.61
C ASN A 73 -9.89 -6.86 -0.26
N THR A 74 -10.13 -6.97 -1.57
CA THR A 74 -9.20 -7.61 -2.50
C THR A 74 -8.67 -6.59 -3.50
N THR A 75 -7.36 -6.57 -3.70
CA THR A 75 -6.66 -5.78 -4.69
C THR A 75 -6.22 -6.66 -5.84
N PHE A 76 -6.51 -6.24 -7.07
CA PHE A 76 -6.16 -6.93 -8.32
C PHE A 76 -5.10 -6.12 -9.05
N ASN A 77 -3.95 -6.74 -9.33
CA ASN A 77 -2.86 -6.11 -10.06
C ASN A 77 -2.92 -6.46 -11.54
N THR A 78 -2.38 -5.59 -12.40
CA THR A 78 -2.34 -5.82 -13.85
C THR A 78 -1.51 -7.03 -14.28
N ASP A 79 -0.61 -7.54 -13.43
CA ASP A 79 0.14 -8.77 -13.69
C ASP A 79 -0.61 -10.05 -13.29
N GLY A 80 -1.88 -9.93 -12.88
CA GLY A 80 -2.73 -11.05 -12.49
C GLY A 80 -2.57 -11.47 -11.04
N SER A 81 -1.62 -10.89 -10.30
CA SER A 81 -1.52 -11.11 -8.85
C SER A 81 -2.68 -10.46 -8.10
N THR A 82 -3.08 -11.06 -6.99
CA THR A 82 -4.14 -10.54 -6.13
C THR A 82 -3.70 -10.51 -4.68
N ILE A 83 -4.19 -9.53 -3.93
CA ILE A 83 -3.92 -9.39 -2.50
C ILE A 83 -5.22 -9.23 -1.76
N GLN A 84 -5.47 -10.08 -0.79
CA GLN A 84 -6.66 -10.03 0.05
C GLN A 84 -6.29 -9.59 1.45
N ARG A 85 -7.00 -8.59 1.95
CA ARG A 85 -6.88 -8.13 3.34
C ARG A 85 -7.93 -8.81 4.22
N VAL A 86 -7.47 -9.44 5.30
CA VAL A 86 -8.34 -9.99 6.36
C VAL A 86 -7.85 -9.43 7.70
N GLY A 87 -8.60 -8.47 8.26
CA GLY A 87 -8.18 -7.74 9.45
C GLY A 87 -6.88 -6.96 9.22
N ASN A 88 -5.84 -7.31 9.98
CA ASN A 88 -4.50 -6.71 9.87
C ASN A 88 -3.53 -7.56 9.03
N THR A 89 -4.02 -8.63 8.41
CA THR A 89 -3.21 -9.53 7.59
C THR A 89 -3.52 -9.32 6.12
N LEU A 90 -2.47 -9.29 5.29
CA LEU A 90 -2.53 -9.28 3.83
C LEU A 90 -2.06 -10.64 3.31
N PHE A 91 -2.86 -11.24 2.43
CA PHE A 91 -2.58 -12.50 1.76
C PHE A 91 -2.38 -12.23 0.27
N SER A 92 -1.17 -12.42 -0.22
CA SER A 92 -0.85 -12.31 -1.64
C SER A 92 -1.01 -13.65 -2.34
N SER A 93 -1.41 -13.62 -3.61
CA SER A 93 -1.58 -14.82 -4.45
C SER A 93 -0.28 -15.57 -4.72
N ASP A 94 0.87 -14.94 -4.49
CA ASP A 94 2.20 -15.56 -4.58
C ASP A 94 2.59 -16.35 -3.31
N GLY A 95 1.72 -16.36 -2.28
CA GLY A 95 1.96 -17.03 -1.00
C GLY A 95 2.57 -16.12 0.07
N THR A 96 2.88 -14.86 -0.24
CA THR A 96 3.35 -13.88 0.73
C THR A 96 2.22 -13.48 1.67
N VAL A 97 2.49 -13.50 2.97
CA VAL A 97 1.58 -13.12 4.04
C VAL A 97 2.22 -12.03 4.87
N CYS A 98 1.63 -10.85 4.86
CA CYS A 98 2.11 -9.71 5.64
C CYS A 98 1.17 -9.41 6.80
N ASN A 99 1.71 -9.33 8.01
CA ASN A 99 0.95 -9.00 9.22
C ASN A 99 1.31 -7.60 9.70
N GLN A 100 0.30 -6.76 9.90
CA GLN A 100 0.46 -5.43 10.47
C GLN A 100 0.26 -5.46 11.99
N VAL A 101 1.28 -5.01 12.71
CA VAL A 101 1.28 -4.84 14.17
C VAL A 101 1.63 -3.38 14.47
N SER A 102 0.63 -2.63 14.95
CA SER A 102 0.71 -1.16 15.09
C SER A 102 1.16 -0.49 13.78
N ASN A 103 2.35 0.12 13.78
CA ASN A 103 2.92 0.85 12.65
C ASN A 103 3.96 0.02 11.90
N SER A 104 4.07 -1.28 12.20
CA SER A 104 5.02 -2.18 11.56
C SER A 104 4.28 -3.26 10.78
N THR A 105 4.79 -3.60 9.61
CA THR A 105 4.29 -4.69 8.76
C THR A 105 5.41 -5.71 8.58
N PHE A 106 5.11 -6.99 8.81
CA PHE A 106 6.07 -8.09 8.70
C PHE A 106 5.57 -9.11 7.68
N CYS A 107 6.37 -9.38 6.65
CA CYS A 107 6.05 -10.36 5.61
C CYS A 107 6.96 -11.59 5.74
N ASN A 108 6.39 -12.78 5.52
CA ASN A 108 7.14 -14.05 5.54
C ASN A 108 7.86 -14.33 4.23
#